data_AF-A0A7S3V998-F1
#
_entry.id   AF-A0A7S3V998-F1
#
_cell.length_a   1.000
_cell.length_b   1.000
_cell.length_c   1.000
_cell.angle_alpha   90.00
_cell.angle_beta   90.00
_cell.angle_gamma   90.00
#
_symmetry.space_group_name_H-M   'P 1'
#
loop_
_entity.id
_entity.type
_entity.pdbx_description
1 polymer ?
#
loop_
_entity_poly.entity_id
_entity_poly.type
_entity_poly.pdbx_seq_one_letter_code
_entity_poly.pdbx_strand_id
1 'polypeptide(L)'
;MADASKEVVQVALHSNGRPIQADLQVWIGPDWTPVTINAKSEDGSEYPIQTLIGTRNKAANVEVQNTGPYTMPVKAAVSYAIDPLANARDDLANDDQVEGQYMEGGSIHNLAFAPNINQLQILLKTEGKQLNARVELLNGPSNVKASLEVFTNNG
;
A
#
# COMPACT_ATOMS: atom_id res chain seq x y z
N MET A 1 1.98 6.59 -19.33
CA MET A 1 0.75 6.91 -20.12
C MET A 1 -0.39 6.14 -19.51
N ALA A 2 -1.59 6.72 -19.45
CA ALA A 2 -2.74 6.03 -18.86
C ALA A 2 -3.24 4.91 -19.78
N ASP A 3 -3.52 3.75 -19.21
CA ASP A 3 -3.89 2.51 -19.89
C ASP A 3 -5.04 1.84 -19.14
N ALA A 4 -6.20 1.68 -19.80
CA ALA A 4 -7.38 1.07 -19.22
C ALA A 4 -7.37 -0.47 -19.27
N SER A 5 -6.43 -1.08 -19.99
CA SER A 5 -6.24 -2.54 -20.04
C SER A 5 -5.48 -3.09 -18.84
N LYS A 6 -4.91 -2.21 -18.02
CA LYS A 6 -4.14 -2.55 -16.82
C LYS A 6 -4.95 -2.26 -15.56
N GLU A 7 -5.02 -3.24 -14.68
CA GLU A 7 -5.92 -3.19 -13.52
C GLU A 7 -5.23 -2.79 -12.20
N VAL A 8 -3.89 -2.72 -12.19
CA VAL A 8 -3.10 -2.50 -10.98
C VAL A 8 -1.95 -1.54 -11.27
N VAL A 9 -1.78 -0.52 -10.42
CA VAL A 9 -0.57 0.29 -10.35
C VAL A 9 0.28 -0.15 -9.18
N GLN A 10 1.60 -0.06 -9.35
CA GLN A 10 2.57 -0.31 -8.30
C GLN A 10 3.32 0.97 -7.96
N VAL A 11 3.54 1.18 -6.67
CA VAL A 11 4.37 2.27 -6.15
C VAL A 11 5.40 1.69 -5.20
N ALA A 12 6.66 2.01 -5.46
CA ALA A 12 7.80 1.64 -4.64
C ALA A 12 8.48 2.90 -4.10
N LEU A 13 8.68 2.97 -2.79
CA LEU A 13 9.45 4.02 -2.13
C LEU A 13 10.63 3.41 -1.40
N HIS A 14 11.81 4.01 -1.59
CA HIS A 14 13.05 3.59 -0.96
C HIS A 14 13.86 4.80 -0.52
N SER A 15 14.64 4.64 0.54
CA SER A 15 15.65 5.61 0.97
C SER A 15 16.94 4.86 1.36
N ASN A 16 18.06 5.58 1.46
CA ASN A 16 19.32 4.97 1.92
C ASN A 16 19.42 5.04 3.45
N GLY A 17 18.57 4.30 4.17
CA GLY A 17 18.59 4.24 5.64
C GLY A 17 17.95 5.44 6.34
N ARG A 18 17.14 6.22 5.63
CA ARG A 18 16.46 7.41 6.17
C ARG A 18 14.97 7.14 6.34
N PRO A 19 14.29 7.85 7.24
CA PRO A 19 12.83 7.76 7.30
C PRO A 19 12.19 8.16 5.97
N ILE A 20 11.07 7.51 5.64
CA ILE A 20 10.19 7.88 4.54
C ILE A 20 8.94 8.49 5.13
N GLN A 21 8.52 9.62 4.60
CA GLN A 21 7.20 10.19 4.84
C GLN A 21 6.67 10.69 3.51
N ALA A 22 5.65 10.03 2.98
CA ALA A 22 5.13 10.33 1.66
C ALA A 22 3.61 10.13 1.58
N ASP A 23 2.98 10.96 0.76
CA ASP A 23 1.59 10.80 0.37
C ASP A 23 1.54 10.22 -1.04
N LEU A 24 0.76 9.16 -1.20
CA LEU A 24 0.46 8.54 -2.48
C LEU A 24 -1.01 8.80 -2.82
N GLN A 25 -1.28 9.21 -4.05
CA GLN A 25 -2.64 9.36 -4.53
C GLN A 25 -2.81 8.67 -5.88
N VAL A 26 -3.86 7.86 -6.02
CA VAL A 26 -4.26 7.25 -7.29
C VAL A 26 -5.59 7.85 -7.72
N TRP A 27 -5.53 8.60 -8.80
CA TRP A 27 -6.64 9.30 -9.43
C TRP A 27 -7.21 8.46 -10.56
N ILE A 28 -8.52 8.22 -10.53
CA ILE A 28 -9.20 7.37 -11.51
C ILE A 28 -10.37 8.17 -12.12
N GLY A 29 -10.11 8.89 -13.21
CA GLY A 29 -11.11 9.72 -13.89
C GLY A 29 -11.46 11.04 -13.17
N PRO A 30 -12.33 11.86 -13.76
CA PRO A 30 -12.51 13.27 -13.38
C PRO A 30 -13.32 13.52 -12.09
N ASP A 31 -14.23 12.61 -11.71
CA ASP A 31 -15.19 12.83 -10.61
C ASP A 31 -14.91 11.99 -9.35
N TRP A 32 -13.70 11.44 -9.21
CA TRP A 32 -13.40 10.46 -8.17
C TRP A 32 -12.54 11.07 -7.05
N THR A 33 -12.94 10.82 -5.80
CA THR A 33 -12.04 10.94 -4.66
C THR A 33 -10.88 9.96 -4.87
N PRO A 34 -9.62 10.41 -4.86
CA PRO A 34 -8.49 9.53 -5.10
C PRO A 34 -8.39 8.47 -4.00
N VAL A 35 -7.82 7.32 -4.34
CA VAL A 35 -7.28 6.43 -3.31
C VAL A 35 -6.06 7.14 -2.71
N THR A 36 -6.05 7.35 -1.41
CA THR A 36 -4.94 8.02 -0.72
C THR A 36 -4.24 7.06 0.21
N ILE A 37 -2.92 7.08 0.21
CA ILE A 37 -2.07 6.33 1.14
C ILE A 37 -1.08 7.29 1.79
N ASN A 38 -1.15 7.48 3.10
CA ASN A 38 -0.09 8.11 3.87
C ASN A 38 0.90 7.02 4.29
N ALA A 39 2.10 7.05 3.70
CA ALA A 39 3.14 6.06 3.91
C ALA A 39 4.24 6.63 4.81
N LYS A 40 4.54 5.91 5.90
CA LYS A 40 5.62 6.23 6.82
C LYS A 40 6.50 5.00 7.03
N SER A 41 7.81 5.22 7.09
CA SER A 41 8.80 4.20 7.45
C SER A 41 9.92 4.86 8.25
N GLU A 42 10.40 4.21 9.31
CA GLU A 42 11.51 4.70 10.11
C GLU A 42 12.86 4.55 9.39
N ASP A 43 12.99 3.52 8.56
CA ASP A 43 14.17 3.25 7.75
C ASP A 43 13.75 2.72 6.38
N GLY A 44 13.88 3.54 5.34
CA GLY A 44 13.48 3.20 3.99
C GLY A 44 14.39 2.22 3.24
N SER A 45 15.48 1.76 3.87
CA SER A 45 16.33 0.66 3.36
C SER A 45 15.93 -0.67 4.00
N GLU A 46 15.62 -0.69 5.29
CA GLU A 46 15.21 -1.90 6.01
C GLU A 46 13.71 -2.19 5.84
N TYR A 47 12.89 -1.13 5.83
CA TYR A 47 11.43 -1.19 5.67
C TYR A 47 10.99 -0.34 4.47
N PRO A 48 11.33 -0.74 3.23
CA PRO A 48 10.87 -0.05 2.04
C PRO A 48 9.34 -0.18 1.89
N ILE A 49 8.72 0.79 1.22
CA ILE A 49 7.29 0.76 0.96
C ILE A 49 7.04 0.22 -0.45
N GLN A 50 6.32 -0.89 -0.57
CA GLN A 50 5.80 -1.40 -1.83
C GLN A 50 4.28 -1.51 -1.70
N THR A 51 3.54 -0.86 -2.60
CA THR A 51 2.07 -0.91 -2.62
C THR A 51 1.55 -1.24 -4.00
N LEU A 52 0.48 -2.02 -4.05
CA LEU A 52 -0.29 -2.34 -5.24
C LEU A 52 -1.70 -1.78 -5.08
N ILE A 53 -2.17 -1.03 -6.06
CA ILE A 53 -3.45 -0.32 -5.97
C ILE A 53 -4.27 -0.64 -7.22
N GLY A 54 -5.50 -1.12 -7.02
CA GLY A 54 -6.41 -1.42 -8.12
C GLY A 54 -6.89 -0.15 -8.83
N THR A 55 -6.87 -0.15 -10.16
CA THR A 55 -7.33 0.97 -11.01
C THR A 55 -8.77 0.79 -11.51
N ARG A 56 -9.39 -0.36 -11.22
CA ARG A 56 -10.75 -0.71 -11.67
C ARG A 56 -10.92 -0.60 -13.18
N ASN A 57 -9.90 -1.02 -13.93
CA ASN A 57 -9.90 -1.11 -15.40
C ASN A 57 -10.10 0.25 -16.06
N LYS A 58 -9.56 1.28 -15.39
CA LYS A 58 -9.60 2.66 -15.83
C LYS A 58 -8.19 3.21 -15.89
N ALA A 59 -8.03 4.16 -16.81
CA ALA A 59 -6.87 5.03 -16.86
C ALA A 59 -6.64 5.68 -15.48
N ALA A 60 -5.45 5.49 -14.93
CA ALA A 60 -5.07 6.00 -13.62
C ALA A 60 -3.89 6.97 -13.74
N ASN A 61 -3.93 8.04 -12.95
CA ASN A 61 -2.78 8.89 -12.69
C ASN A 61 -2.34 8.66 -11.25
N VAL A 62 -1.03 8.59 -11.04
CA VAL A 62 -0.46 8.36 -9.72
C VAL A 62 0.39 9.56 -9.35
N GLU A 63 0.13 10.10 -8.17
CA GLU A 63 0.92 11.15 -7.56
C GLU A 63 1.70 10.58 -6.38
N VAL A 64 2.97 10.96 -6.29
CA VAL A 64 3.85 10.64 -5.17
C VAL A 64 4.42 11.95 -4.66
N GLN A 65 4.08 12.30 -3.44
CA GLN A 65 4.56 13.50 -2.77
C GLN A 65 5.42 13.10 -1.58
N ASN A 66 6.69 13.49 -1.56
CA ASN A 66 7.50 13.44 -0.35
C ASN A 66 7.04 14.56 0.60
N THR A 67 6.45 14.18 1.73
CA THR A 67 5.97 15.10 2.77
C THR A 67 6.94 15.21 3.95
N GLY A 68 8.04 14.43 3.90
CA GLY A 68 9.13 14.55 4.84
C GLY A 68 9.92 15.87 4.69
N PRO A 69 10.70 16.24 5.72
CA PRO A 69 11.62 17.37 5.63
C PRO A 69 12.65 17.16 4.50
N TYR A 70 13.26 18.25 4.04
CA TYR A 70 14.29 18.23 2.99
C TYR A 70 15.46 17.26 3.28
N THR A 71 15.71 16.93 4.55
CA THR A 71 16.74 15.97 4.99
C THR A 71 16.35 14.49 4.81
N MET A 72 15.15 14.18 4.34
CA MET A 72 14.61 12.85 4.10
C MET A 72 14.30 12.64 2.60
N PRO A 73 15.32 12.55 1.73
CA PRO A 73 15.09 12.29 0.32
C PRO A 73 14.54 10.88 0.10
N VAL A 74 13.56 10.76 -0.80
CA VAL A 74 12.91 9.51 -1.19
C VAL A 74 13.16 9.23 -2.67
N LYS A 75 13.50 7.98 -2.98
CA LYS A 75 13.44 7.46 -4.36
C LYS A 75 12.08 6.83 -4.56
N ALA A 76 11.31 7.37 -5.50
CA ALA A 76 10.00 6.85 -5.86
C ALA A 76 10.05 6.23 -7.26
N ALA A 77 9.45 5.05 -7.42
CA ALA A 77 9.20 4.42 -8.70
C ALA A 77 7.71 4.09 -8.81
N VAL A 78 7.15 4.37 -9.98
CA VAL A 78 5.73 4.18 -10.28
C VAL A 78 5.57 3.59 -11.66
N SER A 79 4.73 2.58 -11.78
CA SER A 79 4.33 2.02 -13.07
C SER A 79 3.01 1.28 -12.93
N TYR A 80 2.42 0.89 -14.05
CA TYR A 80 1.49 -0.24 -14.01
C TYR A 80 2.23 -1.49 -13.52
N ALA A 81 1.56 -2.30 -12.72
CA ALA A 81 2.14 -3.55 -12.27
C ALA A 81 2.45 -4.45 -13.48
N ILE A 82 3.59 -5.13 -13.40
CA ILE A 82 4.05 -6.13 -14.36
C ILE A 82 4.24 -7.45 -13.63
N ASP A 83 4.32 -8.55 -14.36
CA ASP A 83 4.53 -9.86 -13.75
C ASP A 83 5.83 -9.90 -12.91
N PRO A 84 5.81 -10.54 -11.73
CA PRO A 84 4.68 -11.28 -11.15
C PRO A 84 3.67 -10.41 -10.36
N LEU A 85 3.99 -9.14 -10.09
CA LEU A 85 3.18 -8.25 -9.25
C LEU A 85 1.81 -7.90 -9.85
N ALA A 86 1.64 -8.04 -11.17
CA ALA A 86 0.36 -7.84 -11.83
C ALA A 86 -0.74 -8.78 -11.30
N ASN A 87 -0.38 -10.01 -10.93
CA ASN A 87 -1.32 -11.03 -10.45
C ASN A 87 -1.32 -11.18 -8.92
N ALA A 88 -0.39 -10.55 -8.19
CA ALA A 88 -0.22 -10.75 -6.74
C ALA A 88 -1.50 -10.52 -5.91
N ARG A 89 -2.38 -9.60 -6.34
CA ARG A 89 -3.69 -9.39 -5.71
C ARG A 89 -4.56 -10.64 -5.84
N ASP A 90 -4.68 -11.16 -7.05
CA ASP A 90 -5.56 -12.27 -7.37
C ASP A 90 -4.98 -13.59 -6.85
N ASP A 91 -3.65 -13.74 -6.90
CA ASP A 91 -2.96 -14.87 -6.29
C ASP A 91 -3.26 -14.94 -4.78
N LEU A 92 -3.14 -13.83 -4.06
CA LEU A 92 -3.44 -13.77 -2.62
C LEU A 92 -4.94 -13.93 -2.31
N ALA A 93 -5.81 -13.38 -3.15
CA ALA A 93 -7.26 -13.47 -2.95
C ALA A 93 -7.83 -14.87 -3.21
N ASN A 94 -7.16 -15.66 -4.06
CA ASN A 94 -7.57 -17.01 -4.45
C ASN A 94 -6.69 -18.10 -3.80
N ASP A 95 -5.80 -17.74 -2.87
CA ASP A 95 -4.99 -18.71 -2.14
C ASP A 95 -5.84 -19.39 -1.07
N ASP A 96 -6.15 -20.68 -1.26
CA ASP A 96 -6.91 -21.51 -0.33
C ASP A 96 -6.23 -21.66 1.05
N GLN A 97 -4.93 -21.31 1.18
CA GLN A 97 -4.20 -21.30 2.44
C GLN A 97 -4.35 -19.99 3.23
N VAL A 98 -4.93 -18.95 2.63
CA VAL A 98 -5.07 -17.63 3.25
C VAL A 98 -6.53 -17.40 3.63
N GLU A 99 -6.83 -17.50 4.92
CA GLU A 99 -8.14 -17.13 5.44
C GLU A 99 -8.22 -15.61 5.65
N GLY A 100 -9.10 -14.95 4.88
CA GLY A 100 -9.40 -13.54 5.06
C GLY A 100 -10.13 -13.27 6.38
N GLN A 101 -9.71 -12.25 7.11
CA GLN A 101 -10.37 -11.82 8.35
C GLN A 101 -11.38 -10.70 8.06
N TYR A 102 -12.64 -10.92 8.43
CA TYR A 102 -13.63 -9.84 8.45
C TYR A 102 -13.33 -8.86 9.58
N MET A 103 -13.33 -7.56 9.26
CA MET A 103 -12.92 -6.47 10.14
C MET A 103 -13.99 -5.38 10.14
N GLU A 104 -14.56 -5.07 11.31
CA GLU A 104 -15.50 -3.97 11.49
C GLU A 104 -14.78 -2.65 11.72
N GLY A 105 -15.49 -1.52 11.52
CA GLY A 105 -14.93 -0.19 11.77
C GLY A 105 -14.46 -0.04 13.21
N GLY A 106 -13.20 0.37 13.39
CA GLY A 106 -12.56 0.53 14.71
C GLY A 106 -12.00 -0.76 15.32
N SER A 107 -12.18 -1.91 14.67
CA SER A 107 -11.53 -3.15 15.10
C SER A 107 -10.02 -3.11 14.87
N ILE A 108 -9.26 -3.81 15.72
CA ILE A 108 -7.82 -3.97 15.61
C ILE A 108 -7.53 -5.47 15.56
N HIS A 109 -6.71 -5.88 14.61
CA HIS A 109 -6.25 -7.26 14.48
C HIS A 109 -4.73 -7.31 14.46
N ASN A 110 -4.17 -8.04 15.41
CA ASN A 110 -2.73 -8.16 15.61
C ASN A 110 -2.29 -9.56 15.25
N LEU A 111 -1.32 -9.68 14.34
CA LEU A 111 -0.71 -10.93 13.95
C LEU A 111 0.78 -10.90 14.30
N ALA A 112 1.25 -11.96 14.95
CA ALA A 112 2.66 -12.16 15.22
C ALA A 112 3.24 -13.13 14.19
N PHE A 113 4.38 -12.77 13.61
CA PHE A 113 5.08 -13.59 12.62
C PHE A 113 6.40 -14.09 13.19
N ALA A 114 6.83 -15.28 12.73
CA ALA A 114 8.10 -15.84 13.14
C ALA A 114 9.29 -14.98 12.62
N PRO A 115 10.42 -14.89 13.34
CA PRO A 115 11.54 -14.03 12.96
C PRO A 115 12.18 -14.36 11.60
N ASN A 116 11.93 -15.55 11.06
CA ASN A 116 12.46 -16.00 9.77
C ASN A 116 11.59 -15.61 8.57
N ILE A 117 10.47 -14.92 8.78
CA ILE A 117 9.61 -14.41 7.71
C ILE A 117 10.24 -13.13 7.14
N ASN A 118 10.61 -13.18 5.86
CA ASN A 118 11.29 -12.07 5.19
C ASN A 118 10.33 -11.10 4.48
N GLN A 119 9.10 -11.54 4.20
CA GLN A 119 8.13 -10.75 3.45
C GLN A 119 6.71 -11.07 3.92
N LEU A 120 5.87 -10.04 3.97
CA LEU A 120 4.45 -10.15 4.23
C LEU A 120 3.69 -9.47 3.09
N GLN A 121 2.52 -10.02 2.77
CA GLN A 121 1.56 -9.40 1.87
C GLN A 121 0.25 -9.21 2.63
N ILE A 122 -0.38 -8.06 2.44
CA ILE A 122 -1.64 -7.70 3.08
C ILE A 122 -2.58 -7.23 1.99
N LEU A 123 -3.72 -7.90 1.85
CA LEU A 123 -4.79 -7.50 0.95
C LEU A 123 -5.88 -6.79 1.75
N LEU A 124 -6.12 -5.52 1.41
CA LEU A 124 -7.27 -4.78 1.88
C LEU A 124 -8.32 -4.76 0.77
N LYS A 125 -9.55 -5.18 1.10
CA LYS A 125 -10.66 -5.27 0.15
C LYS A 125 -11.96 -4.98 0.88
N THR A 126 -12.87 -4.29 0.21
CA THR A 126 -14.27 -4.21 0.62
C THR A 126 -15.20 -4.67 -0.52
N GLU A 127 -16.50 -4.76 -0.24
CA GLU A 127 -17.51 -5.01 -1.26
C GLU A 127 -18.08 -3.68 -1.79
N GLY A 128 -17.19 -2.80 -2.26
CA GLY A 128 -17.54 -1.49 -2.80
C GLY A 128 -17.94 -0.45 -1.75
N LYS A 129 -17.61 -0.69 -0.48
CA LYS A 129 -17.77 0.25 0.63
C LYS A 129 -16.55 1.18 0.74
N GLN A 130 -16.67 2.19 1.58
CA GLN A 130 -15.52 2.99 1.96
C GLN A 130 -14.52 2.12 2.73
N LEU A 131 -13.24 2.21 2.35
CA LEU A 131 -12.13 1.64 3.11
C LEU A 131 -11.42 2.78 3.82
N ASN A 132 -11.27 2.65 5.14
CA ASN A 132 -10.43 3.49 5.97
C ASN A 132 -9.69 2.57 6.93
N ALA A 133 -8.41 2.32 6.65
CA ALA A 133 -7.63 1.31 7.34
C ALA A 133 -6.23 1.83 7.63
N ARG A 134 -5.67 1.36 8.76
CA ARG A 134 -4.27 1.58 9.11
C ARG A 134 -3.59 0.23 9.26
N VAL A 135 -2.47 0.05 8.58
CA VAL A 135 -1.60 -1.11 8.70
C VAL A 135 -0.31 -0.66 9.36
N GLU A 136 0.14 -1.40 10.36
CA GLU A 136 1.38 -1.12 11.08
C GLU A 136 2.26 -2.36 11.13
N LEU A 137 3.54 -2.18 10.78
CA LEU A 137 4.58 -3.14 11.07
C LEU A 137 5.26 -2.76 12.38
N LEU A 138 5.17 -3.64 13.38
CA LEU A 138 5.76 -3.42 14.71
C LEU A 138 7.01 -4.29 14.89
N ASN A 139 8.04 -3.75 15.54
CA ASN A 139 9.21 -4.53 15.99
C ASN A 139 9.48 -4.27 17.48
N GLY A 140 8.91 -5.13 18.31
CA GLY A 140 8.86 -4.95 19.77
C GLY A 140 7.64 -4.14 20.23
N PRO A 141 7.47 -3.94 21.55
CA PRO A 141 6.30 -3.27 22.10
C PRO A 141 6.17 -1.83 21.60
N SER A 142 5.06 -1.53 20.95
CA SER A 142 4.68 -0.16 20.51
C SER A 142 5.72 0.55 19.64
N ASN A 143 6.54 -0.19 18.91
CA ASN A 143 7.61 0.35 18.07
C ASN A 143 7.26 0.17 16.59
N VAL A 144 6.60 1.18 16.02
CA VAL A 144 6.11 1.18 14.64
C VAL A 144 7.26 1.43 13.67
N LYS A 145 7.61 0.42 12.88
CA LYS A 145 8.67 0.51 11.86
C LYS A 145 8.20 1.06 10.54
N ALA A 146 6.98 0.70 10.15
CA ALA A 146 6.32 1.26 8.99
C ALA A 146 4.81 1.32 9.24
N SER A 147 4.15 2.30 8.63
CA SER A 147 2.70 2.41 8.65
C SER A 147 2.16 2.87 7.31
N LEU A 148 1.01 2.31 6.93
CA LEU A 148 0.22 2.75 5.79
C LEU A 148 -1.19 3.11 6.28
N GLU A 149 -1.58 4.37 6.12
CA GLU A 149 -2.96 4.80 6.33
C GLU A 149 -3.63 4.92 4.96
N VAL A 150 -4.62 4.07 4.71
CA VAL A 150 -5.27 3.90 3.41
C VAL A 150 -6.70 4.38 3.48
N PHE A 151 -7.08 5.23 2.53
CA PHE A 151 -8.44 5.69 2.37
C PHE A 151 -8.90 5.61 0.91
N THR A 152 -10.11 5.12 0.70
CA THR A 152 -10.84 5.21 -0.58
C THR A 152 -12.33 5.22 -0.32
N ASN A 153 -13.09 5.96 -1.13
CA ASN A 153 -14.54 5.99 -1.07
C ASN A 153 -15.20 4.69 -1.60
N ASN A 154 -14.43 3.85 -2.29
CA ASN A 154 -14.86 2.60 -2.89
C ASN A 154 -13.66 1.65 -2.97
N GLY A 155 -13.49 0.82 -1.94
CA GLY A 155 -12.37 -0.11 -1.77
C GLY A 155 -12.75 -1.58 -1.89
#